data_AF-F5XRZ5-F1
#
_entry.id   AF-F5XRZ5-F1
#
_cell.length_a   1.000
_cell.length_b   1.000
_cell.length_c   1.000
_cell.angle_alpha   90.00
_cell.angle_beta   90.00
_cell.angle_gamma   90.00
#
_symmetry.space_group_name_H-M   'P 1'
#
loop_
_entity.id
_entity.type
_entity.pdbx_description
1 polymer ?
#
loop_
_entity_poly.entity_id
_entity_poly.type
_entity_poly.pdbx_seq_one_letter_code
_entity_poly.pdbx_strand_id
1 'polypeptide(L)'
;MRTIMMPILPLDTIDDLYPRYAAAWESLLPKAAARHRLSAEEFRHEMLDPRLEKYVVLDTDDRVVAMTTMTTDLDAIPWINPDFYQQRYPDECANGTMFYLGYSFVDIEHRRTRAFAMMTEAVDERVSSVHGVIGLDMCGFAMEHGIGRRLQRLFPSSREVVRGDTQTYLIADYRTSQRSNDCYALTSLAERPDLLDDVRMLLSKQWPAYTLIGNAGHGVDLDGLLLGLAESQLLLVDEQEALAGVGFSVPLQWDGTVDDLPGGWDDAIVASERLQRIGGRLDTVCVLSITVAPHLTGRGLAERLIGAFKERASGMGAHAVIIPVRPSQKSRYPLISMTEYLSWTRADAQSFDRWLRVHLRLGATVLAIAPESMVVTGTIAQWEGWLGMPLPGNGEFVIDGGLVPLLVDRTADQGRYVEPNVWVSYQTAR
;
A
#
# COMPACT_ATOMS: atom_id res chain seq x y z
N MET A 1 53.41 2.12 23.64
CA MET A 1 52.36 2.86 22.93
C MET A 1 52.28 4.28 23.48
N ARG A 2 52.01 5.26 22.63
CA ARG A 2 51.78 6.66 23.01
C ARG A 2 50.65 7.26 22.17
N THR A 3 49.88 8.19 22.75
CA THR A 3 48.86 8.94 22.00
C THR A 3 49.43 10.28 21.57
N ILE A 4 49.22 10.66 20.31
CA ILE A 4 49.55 11.99 19.79
C ILE A 4 48.36 12.55 19.01
N MET A 5 48.17 13.87 19.07
CA MET A 5 47.25 14.59 18.19
C MET A 5 48.01 15.05 16.94
N MET A 6 47.45 14.80 15.77
CA MET A 6 47.97 15.25 14.48
C MET A 6 46.85 15.97 13.71
N PRO A 7 47.06 17.20 13.21
CA PRO A 7 46.08 17.88 12.37
C PRO A 7 46.00 17.26 10.97
N ILE A 8 47.13 16.75 10.47
CA ILE A 8 47.26 16.10 9.15
C ILE A 8 48.13 14.86 9.31
N LEU A 9 47.72 13.74 8.71
CA LEU A 9 48.55 12.54 8.64
C LEU A 9 49.44 12.56 7.38
N PRO A 10 50.71 12.11 7.47
CA PRO A 10 51.56 11.87 6.30
C PRO A 10 50.91 10.90 5.29
N LEU A 11 51.14 11.11 4.00
CA LEU A 11 50.51 10.32 2.92
C LEU A 11 50.84 8.83 3.00
N ASP A 12 52.10 8.50 3.30
CA ASP A 12 52.58 7.13 3.52
C ASP A 12 51.86 6.46 4.70
N THR A 13 51.64 7.19 5.78
CA THR A 13 50.86 6.70 6.92
C THR A 13 49.39 6.46 6.54
N ILE A 14 48.79 7.33 5.73
CA ILE A 14 47.38 7.19 5.29
C ILE A 14 47.21 5.92 4.46
N ASP A 15 48.10 5.71 3.49
CA ASP A 15 48.03 4.58 2.56
C ASP A 15 48.23 3.24 3.30
N ASP A 16 49.13 3.20 4.30
CA ASP A 16 49.35 2.01 5.15
C ASP A 16 48.22 1.78 6.17
N LEU A 17 47.54 2.84 6.61
CA LEU A 17 46.51 2.75 7.65
C LEU A 17 45.15 2.33 7.11
N TYR A 18 44.79 2.72 5.89
CA TYR A 18 43.46 2.49 5.33
C TYR A 18 43.02 1.00 5.31
N PRO A 19 43.87 0.03 4.91
CA PRO A 19 43.48 -1.38 4.95
C PRO A 19 43.10 -1.87 6.36
N ARG A 20 43.82 -1.40 7.38
CA ARG A 20 43.61 -1.75 8.80
C ARG A 20 42.37 -1.08 9.36
N TYR A 21 42.13 0.18 8.98
CA TYR A 21 40.87 0.86 9.21
C TYR A 21 39.71 0.07 8.60
N ALA A 22 39.77 -0.27 7.31
CA ALA A 22 38.69 -0.96 6.61
C ALA A 22 38.37 -2.33 7.22
N ALA A 23 39.40 -3.09 7.59
CA ALA A 23 39.27 -4.39 8.26
C ALA A 23 38.57 -4.28 9.62
N ALA A 24 38.80 -3.18 10.38
CA ALA A 24 38.16 -2.98 11.67
C ALA A 24 36.62 -2.91 11.58
N TRP A 25 36.08 -2.46 10.45
CA TRP A 25 34.64 -2.27 10.24
C TRP A 25 33.91 -3.45 9.59
N GLU A 26 34.61 -4.44 9.03
CA GLU A 26 34.00 -5.54 8.25
C GLU A 26 32.86 -6.25 8.98
N SER A 27 33.04 -6.52 10.28
CA SER A 27 32.04 -7.24 11.08
C SER A 27 30.76 -6.44 11.40
N LEU A 28 30.76 -5.12 11.13
CA LEU A 28 29.61 -4.23 11.34
C LEU A 28 28.79 -4.06 10.06
N LEU A 29 29.40 -4.16 8.88
CA LEU A 29 28.75 -3.91 7.58
C LEU A 29 27.40 -4.63 7.39
N PRO A 30 27.23 -5.93 7.75
CA PRO A 30 25.93 -6.59 7.58
C PRO A 30 24.93 -6.33 8.72
N LYS A 31 25.30 -5.53 9.74
CA LYS A 31 24.53 -5.37 10.99
C LYS A 31 24.00 -3.97 11.23
N ALA A 32 24.43 -2.99 10.43
CA ALA A 32 24.00 -1.60 10.52
C ALA A 32 23.52 -1.13 9.16
N ALA A 33 22.44 -0.36 9.15
CA ALA A 33 21.93 0.25 7.91
C ALA A 33 22.81 1.41 7.44
N ALA A 34 23.38 2.18 8.36
CA ALA A 34 24.36 3.22 8.05
C ALA A 34 25.72 2.59 7.69
N ARG A 35 26.44 3.24 6.78
CA ARG A 35 27.67 2.69 6.18
C ARG A 35 28.82 2.53 7.19
N HIS A 36 28.98 3.48 8.14
CA HIS A 36 30.02 3.57 9.19
C HIS A 36 31.50 3.45 8.75
N ARG A 37 31.76 3.15 7.49
CA ARG A 37 33.08 2.99 6.89
C ARG A 37 33.22 3.98 5.75
N LEU A 38 34.27 4.79 5.80
CA LEU A 38 34.70 5.66 4.72
C LEU A 38 35.33 4.83 3.60
N SER A 39 35.12 5.26 2.36
CA SER A 39 35.93 4.83 1.22
C SER A 39 37.38 5.31 1.36
N ALA A 40 38.28 4.78 0.54
CA ALA A 40 39.69 5.19 0.56
C ALA A 40 39.87 6.69 0.28
N GLU A 41 39.06 7.24 -0.63
CA GLU A 41 39.09 8.65 -0.99
C GLU A 41 38.57 9.54 0.14
N GLU A 42 37.42 9.19 0.72
CA GLU A 42 36.84 9.93 1.86
C GLU A 42 37.79 9.87 3.08
N PHE A 43 38.35 8.69 3.37
CA PHE A 43 39.33 8.53 4.45
C PHE A 43 40.56 9.41 4.21
N ARG A 44 41.13 9.40 3.00
CA ARG A 44 42.26 10.25 2.63
C ARG A 44 41.92 11.73 2.75
N HIS A 45 40.73 12.13 2.32
CA HIS A 45 40.27 13.52 2.42
C HIS A 45 40.21 13.97 3.88
N GLU A 46 39.58 13.17 4.75
CA GLU A 46 39.48 13.48 6.18
C GLU A 46 40.87 13.52 6.84
N MET A 47 41.78 12.60 6.48
CA MET A 47 43.14 12.57 7.03
C MET A 47 43.99 13.79 6.67
N LEU A 48 43.65 14.46 5.58
CA LEU A 48 44.31 15.67 5.09
C LEU A 48 43.60 16.97 5.52
N ASP A 49 42.37 16.90 6.03
CA ASP A 49 41.61 18.08 6.46
C ASP A 49 42.10 18.58 7.84
N PRO A 50 42.75 19.76 7.94
CA PRO A 50 43.28 20.26 9.20
C PRO A 50 42.20 20.68 10.21
N ARG A 51 40.92 20.76 9.80
CA ARG A 51 39.78 21.06 10.67
C ARG A 51 39.41 19.86 11.55
N LEU A 52 39.82 18.65 11.15
CA LEU A 52 39.62 17.42 11.91
C LEU A 52 40.93 17.08 12.65
N GLU A 53 40.91 17.10 13.98
CA GLU A 53 42.02 16.62 14.81
C GLU A 53 42.04 15.08 14.80
N LYS A 54 43.22 14.47 14.61
CA LYS A 54 43.38 13.00 14.64
C LYS A 54 44.18 12.62 15.87
N TYR A 55 43.54 11.90 16.78
CA TYR A 55 44.18 11.32 17.94
C TYR A 55 44.60 9.91 17.59
N VAL A 56 45.90 9.71 17.33
CA VAL A 56 46.47 8.43 16.93
C VAL A 56 47.26 7.80 18.08
N VAL A 57 47.14 6.48 18.21
CA VAL A 57 48.00 5.70 19.11
C VAL A 57 49.08 5.05 18.28
N LEU A 58 50.33 5.36 18.62
CA LEU A 58 51.51 4.75 18.03
C LEU A 58 51.98 3.58 18.89
N ASP A 59 52.41 2.50 18.26
CA ASP A 59 53.10 1.39 18.93
C ASP A 59 54.59 1.71 19.22
N THR A 60 55.41 0.70 19.52
CA THR A 60 56.85 0.89 19.78
C THR A 60 57.67 1.14 18.51
N ASP A 61 57.12 0.81 17.34
CA ASP A 61 57.75 0.97 16.03
C ASP A 61 57.21 2.21 15.30
N ASP A 62 56.58 3.13 16.05
CA ASP A 62 55.92 4.35 15.56
C ASP A 62 54.82 4.10 14.50
N ARG A 63 54.19 2.91 14.51
CA ARG A 63 53.04 2.61 13.64
C ARG A 63 51.74 3.00 14.32
N VAL A 64 50.83 3.61 13.56
CA VAL A 64 49.47 3.92 14.03
C VAL A 64 48.69 2.62 14.21
N VAL A 65 48.26 2.30 15.43
CA VAL A 65 47.49 1.08 15.78
C VAL A 65 46.06 1.36 16.22
N ALA A 66 45.73 2.62 16.48
CA ALA A 66 44.37 3.08 16.72
C ALA A 66 44.25 4.56 16.36
N MET A 67 43.05 4.99 15.97
CA MET A 67 42.78 6.40 15.73
C MET A 67 41.33 6.77 16.05
N THR A 68 41.15 7.99 16.53
CA THR A 68 39.87 8.68 16.56
C THR A 68 39.96 10.09 15.98
N THR A 69 38.89 10.58 15.36
CA THR A 69 38.79 11.94 14.81
C THR A 69 37.88 12.80 15.66
N MET A 70 38.26 14.06 15.85
CA MET A 70 37.47 15.03 16.61
C MET A 70 37.56 16.43 15.98
N THR A 71 36.48 17.21 16.05
CA THR A 71 36.48 18.59 15.55
C THR A 71 35.53 19.49 16.32
N THR A 72 35.80 20.79 16.32
CA THR A 72 34.85 21.83 16.72
C THR A 72 34.14 22.48 15.52
N ASP A 73 34.60 22.21 14.30
CA ASP A 73 33.95 22.66 13.06
C ASP A 73 32.95 21.59 12.63
N LEU A 74 31.69 21.78 13.01
CA LEU A 74 30.62 20.82 12.71
C LEU A 74 30.35 20.70 11.20
N ASP A 75 30.66 21.73 10.40
CA ASP A 75 30.53 21.70 8.94
C ASP A 75 31.59 20.79 8.29
N ALA A 76 32.61 20.35 9.04
CA ALA A 76 33.58 19.36 8.57
C ALA A 76 33.03 17.92 8.58
N ILE A 77 31.87 17.68 9.21
CA ILE A 77 31.27 16.34 9.33
C ILE A 77 30.06 16.22 8.39
N PRO A 78 30.17 15.51 7.25
CA PRO A 78 29.17 15.60 6.18
C PRO A 78 27.84 14.88 6.46
N TRP A 79 27.74 14.07 7.52
CA TRP A 79 26.53 13.29 7.85
C TRP A 79 25.73 13.81 9.03
N ILE A 80 26.14 14.93 9.64
CA ILE A 80 25.38 15.57 10.72
C ILE A 80 24.71 16.85 10.27
N ASN A 81 23.76 17.33 11.07
CA ASN A 81 23.15 18.63 10.90
C ASN A 81 23.73 19.60 11.96
N PRO A 82 24.61 20.54 11.59
CA PRO A 82 25.17 21.53 12.53
C PRO A 82 24.10 22.33 13.28
N ASP A 83 22.99 22.69 12.64
CA ASP A 83 21.90 23.46 13.26
C ASP A 83 21.29 22.74 14.46
N PHE A 84 21.27 21.40 14.44
CA PHE A 84 20.77 20.59 15.56
C PHE A 84 21.54 20.87 16.85
N TYR A 85 22.87 20.99 16.74
CA TYR A 85 23.77 21.25 17.85
C TYR A 85 23.80 22.73 18.20
N GLN A 86 23.82 23.62 17.21
CA GLN A 86 23.83 25.07 17.44
C GLN A 86 22.59 25.54 18.21
N GLN A 87 21.41 24.94 17.97
CA GLN A 87 20.20 25.27 18.72
C GLN A 87 20.21 24.74 20.17
N ARG A 88 20.95 23.67 20.45
CA ARG A 88 20.97 23.00 21.77
C ARG A 88 22.13 23.45 22.66
N TYR A 89 23.24 23.80 22.04
CA TYR A 89 24.50 24.19 22.67
C TYR A 89 25.04 25.49 22.04
N PRO A 90 24.25 26.59 22.05
CA PRO A 90 24.60 27.81 21.33
C PRO A 90 25.89 28.45 21.87
N ASP A 91 26.09 28.45 23.19
CA ASP A 91 27.26 29.03 23.83
C ASP A 91 28.51 28.21 23.53
N GLU A 92 28.43 26.88 23.59
CA GLU A 92 29.55 26.00 23.29
C GLU A 92 29.93 26.03 21.82
N CYS A 93 28.95 26.15 20.92
CA CYS A 93 29.21 26.37 19.49
C CYS A 93 29.89 27.73 19.26
N ALA A 94 29.41 28.80 19.89
CA ALA A 94 29.99 30.14 19.74
C ALA A 94 31.43 30.23 20.31
N ASN A 95 31.71 29.50 21.39
CA ASN A 95 33.00 29.51 22.08
C ASN A 95 34.00 28.47 21.53
N GLY A 96 33.60 27.63 20.57
CA GLY A 96 34.46 26.56 20.05
C GLY A 96 34.74 25.45 21.08
N THR A 97 33.79 25.18 21.97
CA THR A 97 33.85 24.11 22.98
C THR A 97 32.81 23.01 22.76
N MET A 98 32.06 23.06 21.65
CA MET A 98 31.26 21.96 21.13
C MET A 98 32.11 21.10 20.19
N PHE A 99 32.30 19.84 20.54
CA PHE A 99 33.10 18.87 19.79
C PHE A 99 32.21 17.81 19.14
N TYR A 100 32.63 17.29 18.00
CA TYR A 100 32.06 16.10 17.40
C TYR A 100 33.13 15.03 17.18
N LEU A 101 32.87 13.81 17.67
CA LEU A 101 33.72 12.65 17.46
C LEU A 101 33.28 11.92 16.20
N GLY A 102 34.11 11.92 15.15
CA GLY A 102 33.73 11.38 13.84
C GLY A 102 33.69 9.85 13.83
N TYR A 103 34.86 9.22 13.94
CA TYR A 103 34.93 7.77 14.06
C TYR A 103 36.10 7.34 14.93
N SER A 104 36.00 6.13 15.48
CA SER A 104 37.05 5.51 16.29
C SER A 104 37.30 4.09 15.81
N PHE A 105 38.56 3.71 15.61
CA PHE A 105 38.90 2.32 15.35
C PHE A 105 40.19 1.91 16.07
N VAL A 106 40.31 0.60 16.27
CA VAL A 106 41.51 -0.06 16.76
C VAL A 106 41.83 -1.18 15.79
N ASP A 107 43.08 -1.24 15.37
CA ASP A 107 43.62 -2.34 14.58
C ASP A 107 43.27 -3.69 15.21
N ILE A 108 42.90 -4.67 14.38
CA ILE A 108 42.39 -5.97 14.82
C ILE A 108 43.37 -6.69 15.75
N GLU A 109 44.67 -6.61 15.47
CA GLU A 109 45.72 -7.24 16.27
C GLU A 109 45.89 -6.55 17.63
N HIS A 110 45.44 -5.30 17.74
CA HIS A 110 45.62 -4.44 18.91
C HIS A 110 44.34 -4.27 19.75
N ARG A 111 43.22 -4.93 19.41
CA ARG A 111 41.92 -4.79 20.12
C ARG A 111 41.93 -5.17 21.59
N ARG A 112 42.87 -6.02 22.03
CA ARG A 112 43.02 -6.47 23.43
C ARG A 112 44.13 -5.73 24.17
N THR A 113 44.57 -4.60 23.63
CA THR A 113 45.57 -3.72 24.25
C THR A 113 44.90 -2.50 24.90
N ARG A 114 45.70 -1.62 25.48
CA ARG A 114 45.23 -0.32 25.99
C ARG A 114 44.97 0.73 24.92
N ALA A 115 45.19 0.45 23.63
CA ALA A 115 45.09 1.44 22.56
C ALA A 115 43.75 2.19 22.55
N PHE A 116 42.63 1.48 22.73
CA PHE A 116 41.31 2.14 22.82
C PHE A 116 41.21 3.10 24.01
N ALA A 117 41.61 2.63 25.20
CA ALA A 117 41.56 3.42 26.42
C ALA A 117 42.45 4.67 26.31
N MET A 118 43.63 4.53 25.71
CA MET A 118 44.56 5.65 25.51
C MET A 118 44.01 6.73 24.56
N MET A 119 43.17 6.36 23.58
CA MET A 119 42.48 7.35 22.75
C MET A 119 41.36 8.05 23.51
N THR A 120 40.54 7.28 24.22
CA THR A 120 39.40 7.84 24.97
C THR A 120 39.87 8.72 26.12
N GLU A 121 40.96 8.36 26.80
CA GLU A 121 41.61 9.19 27.84
C GLU A 121 42.05 10.55 27.26
N ALA A 122 42.66 10.57 26.06
CA ALA A 122 43.10 11.82 25.43
C ALA A 122 41.92 12.72 24.97
N VAL A 123 40.84 12.12 24.47
CA VAL A 123 39.61 12.84 24.12
C VAL A 123 38.94 13.38 25.38
N ASP A 124 38.80 12.58 26.43
CA ASP A 124 38.18 12.98 27.70
C ASP A 124 38.98 14.12 28.36
N GLU A 125 40.31 14.04 28.38
CA GLU A 125 41.19 15.12 28.87
C GLU A 125 40.99 16.41 28.06
N ARG A 126 40.96 16.32 26.72
CA ARG A 126 40.77 17.49 25.85
C ARG A 126 39.44 18.19 26.12
N VAL A 127 38.34 17.46 26.11
CA VAL A 127 36.99 18.03 26.29
C VAL A 127 36.80 18.55 27.71
N SER A 128 37.26 17.81 28.73
CA SER A 128 37.11 18.22 30.13
C SER A 128 37.94 19.46 30.48
N SER A 129 39.13 19.63 29.90
CA SER A 129 40.01 20.79 30.15
C SER A 129 39.38 22.15 29.80
N VAL A 130 38.38 22.15 28.91
CA VAL A 130 37.66 23.35 28.46
C VAL A 130 36.19 23.34 28.87
N HIS A 131 35.78 22.39 29.73
CA HIS A 131 34.37 22.17 30.10
C HIS A 131 33.44 22.07 28.88
N GLY A 132 33.90 21.38 27.83
CA GLY A 132 33.20 21.27 26.56
C GLY A 132 32.08 20.23 26.53
N VAL A 133 31.31 20.26 25.46
CA VAL A 133 30.28 19.27 25.12
C VAL A 133 30.77 18.44 23.93
N ILE A 134 30.51 17.14 23.92
CA ILE A 134 30.90 16.26 22.79
C ILE A 134 29.71 15.43 22.28
N GLY A 135 29.51 15.47 20.97
CA GLY A 135 28.58 14.62 20.23
C GLY A 135 29.28 13.48 19.50
N LEU A 136 28.55 12.39 19.26
CA LEU A 136 28.96 11.27 18.39
C LEU A 136 27.72 10.51 17.92
N ASP A 137 27.83 9.79 16.79
CA ASP A 137 26.81 8.83 16.35
C ASP A 137 27.22 7.37 16.60
N MET A 138 26.21 6.52 16.80
CA MET A 138 26.40 5.08 16.96
C MET A 138 25.13 4.35 16.53
N CYS A 139 25.25 3.31 15.68
CA CYS A 139 24.07 2.53 15.30
C CYS A 139 23.54 1.66 16.43
N GLY A 140 22.28 1.22 16.30
CA GLY A 140 21.60 0.36 17.27
C GLY A 140 22.41 -0.90 17.63
N PHE A 141 23.01 -1.57 16.64
CA PHE A 141 23.85 -2.75 16.91
C PHE A 141 25.05 -2.40 17.81
N ALA A 142 25.76 -1.30 17.52
CA ALA A 142 26.90 -0.87 18.32
C ALA A 142 26.48 -0.37 19.71
N MET A 143 25.31 0.25 19.85
CA MET A 143 24.72 0.63 21.15
C MET A 143 24.47 -0.58 22.06
N GLU A 144 24.01 -1.70 21.50
CA GLU A 144 23.69 -2.92 22.25
C GLU A 144 24.91 -3.82 22.52
N HIS A 145 26.06 -3.53 21.92
CA HIS A 145 27.25 -4.38 21.97
C HIS A 145 28.50 -3.59 22.40
N GLY A 146 29.57 -4.31 22.75
CA GLY A 146 30.89 -3.71 22.97
C GLY A 146 30.90 -2.52 23.95
N ILE A 147 31.34 -1.36 23.44
CA ILE A 147 31.46 -0.11 24.19
C ILE A 147 30.13 0.64 24.33
N GLY A 148 29.16 0.43 23.43
CA GLY A 148 27.84 1.07 23.51
C GLY A 148 27.07 0.70 24.78
N ARG A 149 27.24 -0.53 25.29
CA ARG A 149 26.67 -0.92 26.60
C ARG A 149 27.30 -0.21 27.79
N ARG A 150 28.43 0.47 27.58
CA ARG A 150 29.26 1.07 28.63
C ARG A 150 29.76 2.45 28.18
N LEU A 151 28.88 3.23 27.53
CA LEU A 151 29.20 4.55 26.97
C LEU A 151 29.84 5.51 27.98
N GLN A 152 29.40 5.47 29.24
CA GLN A 152 30.00 6.30 30.30
C GLN A 152 31.51 6.06 30.46
N ARG A 153 32.04 4.89 30.05
CA ARG A 153 33.49 4.61 30.07
C ARG A 153 34.28 5.33 28.97
N LEU A 154 33.62 5.83 27.93
CA LEU A 154 34.25 6.68 26.91
C LEU A 154 34.55 8.08 27.46
N PHE A 155 33.69 8.54 28.36
CA PHE A 155 33.72 9.90 28.91
C PHE A 155 33.66 9.84 30.44
N PRO A 156 34.68 9.28 31.10
CA PRO A 156 34.67 9.10 32.55
C PRO A 156 34.56 10.43 33.32
N SER A 157 35.02 11.55 32.74
CA SER A 157 34.93 12.87 33.37
C SER A 157 33.59 13.56 33.12
N SER A 158 32.74 13.03 32.21
CA SER A 158 31.41 13.60 31.98
C SER A 158 30.45 13.24 33.11
N ARG A 159 29.51 14.15 33.40
CA ARG A 159 28.46 13.90 34.39
C ARG A 159 27.51 12.78 33.95
N GLU A 160 27.17 12.75 32.66
CA GLU A 160 26.25 11.78 32.07
C GLU A 160 26.52 11.66 30.57
N VAL A 161 26.15 10.51 29.99
CA VAL A 161 26.04 10.31 28.55
C VAL A 161 24.60 9.98 28.20
N VAL A 162 23.92 10.93 27.55
CA VAL A 162 22.51 10.81 27.17
C VAL A 162 22.35 10.61 25.66
N ARG A 163 21.22 10.02 25.26
CA ARG A 163 20.87 9.89 23.84
C ARG A 163 20.26 11.20 23.34
N GLY A 164 20.93 11.87 22.40
CA GLY A 164 20.49 13.15 21.83
C GLY A 164 19.40 13.03 20.75
N ASP A 165 19.46 11.98 19.92
CA ASP A 165 18.50 11.70 18.85
C ASP A 165 18.49 10.19 18.48
N THR A 166 17.56 9.73 17.64
CA THR A 166 17.52 8.36 17.09
C THR A 166 17.09 8.33 15.62
N GLN A 167 18.00 7.91 14.74
CA GLN A 167 17.68 7.62 13.34
C GLN A 167 17.03 6.23 13.18
N THR A 168 15.88 6.14 12.50
CA THR A 168 15.13 4.90 12.31
C THR A 168 15.02 4.53 10.82
N TYR A 169 15.39 3.30 10.47
CA TYR A 169 15.31 2.75 9.11
C TYR A 169 14.09 1.84 8.98
N LEU A 170 13.14 2.16 8.08
CA LEU A 170 11.90 1.40 7.88
C LEU A 170 11.99 0.50 6.64
N ILE A 171 11.48 -0.74 6.75
CA ILE A 171 11.44 -1.71 5.64
C ILE A 171 10.00 -2.20 5.48
N ALA A 172 9.45 -2.08 4.27
CA ALA A 172 8.16 -2.66 3.89
C ALA A 172 8.38 -3.84 2.93
N ASP A 173 8.03 -5.06 3.37
CA ASP A 173 8.18 -6.29 2.59
C ASP A 173 6.84 -6.73 1.99
N TYR A 174 6.72 -6.68 0.66
CA TYR A 174 5.49 -7.01 -0.08
C TYR A 174 5.44 -8.46 -0.59
N ARG A 175 6.43 -9.30 -0.27
CA ARG A 175 6.55 -10.67 -0.83
C ARG A 175 5.53 -11.67 -0.28
N THR A 176 4.89 -11.40 0.86
CA THR A 176 3.93 -12.31 1.53
C THR A 176 2.45 -11.90 1.39
N SER A 177 2.10 -11.11 0.37
CA SER A 177 0.75 -10.56 0.26
C SER A 177 -0.39 -11.54 -0.11
N GLN A 178 -0.26 -12.86 0.07
CA GLN A 178 -1.40 -13.80 0.01
C GLN A 178 -1.91 -14.11 1.42
N ARG A 179 -2.76 -13.22 1.97
CA ARG A 179 -3.58 -13.55 3.14
C ARG A 179 -4.59 -14.64 2.77
N SER A 180 -4.78 -15.65 3.63
CA SER A 180 -5.82 -16.68 3.42
C SER A 180 -7.20 -16.03 3.32
N ASN A 181 -8.09 -16.60 2.51
CA ASN A 181 -9.49 -16.16 2.45
C ASN A 181 -10.22 -16.30 3.79
N ASP A 182 -9.70 -17.09 4.74
CA ASP A 182 -10.27 -17.28 6.07
C ASP A 182 -10.12 -16.05 6.98
N CYS A 183 -9.24 -15.10 6.64
CA CYS A 183 -9.02 -13.85 7.38
C CYS A 183 -10.10 -12.79 7.12
N TYR A 184 -11.15 -13.12 6.36
CA TYR A 184 -12.28 -12.21 6.14
C TYR A 184 -13.52 -12.77 6.84
N ALA A 185 -14.23 -11.97 7.63
CA ALA A 185 -15.53 -12.32 8.17
C ALA A 185 -16.62 -12.04 7.13
N LEU A 186 -17.59 -12.94 7.01
CA LEU A 186 -18.81 -12.72 6.23
C LEU A 186 -19.89 -12.19 7.17
N THR A 187 -20.46 -11.03 6.86
CA THR A 187 -21.53 -10.39 7.63
C THR A 187 -22.55 -9.75 6.68
N SER A 188 -23.52 -9.01 7.20
CA SER A 188 -24.51 -8.28 6.41
C SER A 188 -24.54 -6.78 6.76
N LEU A 189 -25.12 -5.98 5.88
CA LEU A 189 -25.32 -4.55 6.15
C LEU A 189 -26.26 -4.30 7.35
N ALA A 190 -27.15 -5.24 7.66
CA ALA A 190 -27.99 -5.16 8.87
C ALA A 190 -27.18 -5.36 10.16
N GLU A 191 -26.16 -6.22 10.14
CA GLU A 191 -25.28 -6.48 11.28
C GLU A 191 -24.20 -5.40 11.43
N ARG A 192 -23.79 -4.78 10.33
CA ARG A 192 -22.75 -3.73 10.28
C ARG A 192 -23.24 -2.48 9.54
N PRO A 193 -24.27 -1.78 10.07
CA PRO A 193 -24.78 -0.57 9.46
C PRO A 193 -23.76 0.58 9.46
N ASP A 194 -22.76 0.51 10.34
CA ASP A 194 -21.62 1.44 10.42
C ASP A 194 -20.75 1.45 9.14
N LEU A 195 -20.75 0.36 8.36
CA LEU A 195 -19.96 0.24 7.13
C LEU A 195 -20.64 0.82 5.89
N LEU A 196 -21.81 1.44 6.00
CA LEU A 196 -22.57 1.96 4.85
C LEU A 196 -21.76 2.98 4.02
N ASP A 197 -21.02 3.86 4.68
CA ASP A 197 -20.20 4.87 3.98
C ASP A 197 -18.99 4.24 3.29
N ASP A 198 -18.39 3.19 3.87
CA ASP A 198 -17.33 2.42 3.22
C ASP A 198 -17.84 1.67 1.99
N VAL A 199 -19.06 1.12 2.05
CA VAL A 199 -19.74 0.50 0.91
C VAL A 199 -19.92 1.53 -0.22
N ARG A 200 -20.45 2.72 0.08
CA ARG A 200 -20.62 3.81 -0.90
C ARG A 200 -19.28 4.22 -1.52
N MET A 201 -18.24 4.35 -0.70
CA MET A 201 -16.89 4.68 -1.17
C MET A 201 -16.28 3.58 -2.04
N LEU A 202 -16.55 2.30 -1.73
CA LEU A 202 -16.06 1.19 -2.54
C LEU A 202 -16.74 1.16 -3.92
N LEU A 203 -18.05 1.39 -3.98
CA LEU A 203 -18.80 1.45 -5.23
C LEU A 203 -18.33 2.60 -6.11
N SER A 204 -18.15 3.81 -5.55
CA SER A 204 -17.68 4.98 -6.30
C SER A 204 -16.30 4.81 -6.93
N LYS A 205 -15.46 3.93 -6.37
CA LYS A 205 -14.13 3.59 -6.91
C LYS A 205 -14.15 2.50 -7.99
N GLN A 206 -15.25 1.76 -8.14
CA GLN A 206 -15.31 0.58 -9.03
C GLN A 206 -16.34 0.72 -10.14
N TRP A 207 -17.36 1.55 -9.95
CA TRP A 207 -18.43 1.76 -10.93
C TRP A 207 -18.20 3.06 -11.70
N PRO A 208 -18.46 3.09 -13.02
CA PRO A 208 -18.42 4.34 -13.78
C PRO A 208 -19.37 5.39 -13.18
N ALA A 209 -18.95 6.65 -13.18
CA ALA A 209 -19.71 7.74 -12.55
C ALA A 209 -21.14 7.85 -13.08
N TYR A 210 -21.34 7.65 -14.39
CA TYR A 210 -22.66 7.71 -15.02
C TYR A 210 -23.60 6.57 -14.59
N THR A 211 -23.08 5.43 -14.11
CA THR A 211 -23.92 4.34 -13.57
C THR A 211 -24.36 4.62 -12.13
N LEU A 212 -23.60 5.44 -11.39
CA LEU A 212 -23.90 5.79 -9.99
C LEU A 212 -24.71 7.08 -9.84
N ILE A 213 -24.46 8.06 -10.70
CA ILE A 213 -25.01 9.43 -10.60
C ILE A 213 -26.06 9.69 -11.70
N GLY A 214 -26.06 8.88 -12.76
CA GLY A 214 -27.00 9.03 -13.86
C GLY A 214 -28.42 8.66 -13.48
N ASN A 215 -29.39 9.15 -14.25
CA ASN A 215 -30.78 8.76 -14.12
C ASN A 215 -30.95 7.33 -14.66
N ALA A 216 -30.87 6.35 -13.77
CA ALA A 216 -31.11 4.96 -14.10
C ALA A 216 -32.58 4.72 -14.51
N GLY A 217 -32.80 3.86 -15.49
CA GLY A 217 -34.09 3.66 -16.16
C GLY A 217 -35.17 3.03 -15.28
N HIS A 218 -34.83 2.52 -14.10
CA HIS A 218 -35.78 1.83 -13.21
C HIS A 218 -36.73 2.76 -12.45
N GLY A 219 -36.39 4.04 -12.21
CA GLY A 219 -37.26 4.99 -11.49
C GLY A 219 -37.59 4.60 -10.04
N VAL A 220 -36.82 3.68 -9.46
CA VAL A 220 -36.94 3.16 -8.08
C VAL A 220 -35.87 3.77 -7.19
N ASP A 221 -36.19 4.07 -5.93
CA ASP A 221 -35.21 4.39 -4.89
C ASP A 221 -34.39 3.14 -4.54
N LEU A 222 -33.28 2.94 -5.27
CA LEU A 222 -32.41 1.78 -5.09
C LEU A 222 -31.77 1.77 -3.70
N ASP A 223 -31.30 2.93 -3.22
CA ASP A 223 -30.71 3.04 -1.88
C ASP A 223 -31.73 2.62 -0.81
N GLY A 224 -32.96 3.12 -0.90
CA GLY A 224 -34.05 2.73 -0.01
C GLY A 224 -34.37 1.24 -0.08
N LEU A 225 -34.40 0.65 -1.29
CA LEU A 225 -34.64 -0.78 -1.50
C LEU A 225 -33.53 -1.63 -0.86
N LEU A 226 -32.26 -1.33 -1.12
CA LEU A 226 -31.12 -2.09 -0.60
C LEU A 226 -31.00 -1.96 0.92
N LEU A 227 -31.27 -0.76 1.48
CA LEU A 227 -31.33 -0.54 2.93
C LEU A 227 -32.51 -1.28 3.57
N GLY A 228 -33.66 -1.34 2.91
CA GLY A 228 -34.80 -2.15 3.34
C GLY A 228 -34.52 -3.66 3.30
N LEU A 229 -33.53 -4.08 2.50
CA LEU A 229 -33.06 -5.46 2.37
C LEU A 229 -31.68 -5.67 2.99
N ALA A 230 -31.30 -4.87 4.00
CA ALA A 230 -29.96 -4.86 4.58
C ALA A 230 -29.43 -6.24 5.02
N GLU A 231 -30.32 -7.13 5.49
CA GLU A 231 -29.94 -8.50 5.84
C GLU A 231 -29.43 -9.29 4.64
N SER A 232 -29.96 -9.03 3.44
CA SER A 232 -29.60 -9.70 2.19
C SER A 232 -28.33 -9.10 1.55
N GLN A 233 -27.78 -8.00 2.07
CA GLN A 233 -26.59 -7.36 1.50
C GLN A 233 -25.36 -7.85 2.23
N LEU A 234 -24.52 -8.62 1.54
CA LEU A 234 -23.40 -9.34 2.14
C LEU A 234 -22.14 -8.50 2.11
N LEU A 235 -21.41 -8.51 3.22
CA LEU A 235 -20.14 -7.82 3.38
C LEU A 235 -19.04 -8.84 3.71
N LEU A 236 -17.87 -8.65 3.13
CA LEU A 236 -16.63 -9.27 3.59
C LEU A 236 -15.81 -8.19 4.30
N VAL A 237 -15.43 -8.45 5.54
CA VAL A 237 -14.68 -7.55 6.41
C VAL A 237 -13.39 -8.24 6.84
N ASP A 238 -12.25 -7.56 6.83
CA ASP A 238 -11.00 -8.16 7.30
C ASP A 238 -10.84 -8.11 8.83
N GLU A 239 -9.78 -8.73 9.36
CA GLU A 239 -9.44 -8.72 10.79
C GLU A 239 -9.19 -7.32 11.39
N GLN A 240 -9.03 -6.29 10.55
CA GLN A 240 -8.89 -4.89 10.97
C GLN A 240 -10.22 -4.14 10.89
N GLU A 241 -11.34 -4.86 10.76
CA GLU A 241 -12.69 -4.30 10.61
C GLU A 241 -12.89 -3.48 9.32
N ALA A 242 -12.03 -3.65 8.32
CA ALA A 242 -12.11 -2.92 7.05
C ALA A 242 -12.89 -3.70 5.98
N LEU A 243 -13.70 -2.97 5.20
CA LEU A 243 -14.48 -3.55 4.11
C LEU A 243 -13.58 -4.06 2.96
N ALA A 244 -13.64 -5.37 2.73
CA ALA A 244 -12.90 -6.05 1.66
C ALA A 244 -13.75 -6.29 0.41
N GLY A 245 -15.07 -6.44 0.57
CA GLY A 245 -16.00 -6.61 -0.54
C GLY A 245 -17.46 -6.55 -0.11
N VAL A 246 -18.33 -6.29 -1.08
CA VAL A 246 -19.78 -6.18 -0.90
C VAL A 246 -20.51 -6.90 -2.03
N GLY A 247 -21.60 -7.56 -1.69
CA GLY A 247 -22.56 -8.12 -2.64
C GLY A 247 -23.95 -7.58 -2.38
N PHE A 248 -24.62 -7.12 -3.42
CA PHE A 248 -26.03 -6.74 -3.37
C PHE A 248 -26.88 -7.78 -4.06
N SER A 249 -27.96 -8.17 -3.40
CA SER A 249 -28.99 -9.02 -3.96
C SER A 249 -30.38 -8.54 -3.60
N VAL A 250 -31.32 -8.83 -4.49
CA VAL A 250 -32.75 -8.62 -4.28
C VAL A 250 -33.50 -9.92 -4.50
N PRO A 251 -34.60 -10.16 -3.78
CA PRO A 251 -35.40 -11.35 -3.99
C PRO A 251 -36.33 -11.18 -5.18
N LEU A 252 -36.55 -12.27 -5.92
CA LEU A 252 -37.44 -12.33 -7.08
C LEU A 252 -38.33 -13.57 -7.02
N GLN A 253 -39.33 -13.55 -7.89
CA GLN A 253 -40.07 -14.72 -8.32
C GLN A 253 -39.66 -15.01 -9.77
N TRP A 254 -39.25 -16.25 -10.04
CA TRP A 254 -38.85 -16.69 -11.39
C TRP A 254 -39.21 -18.16 -11.59
N ASP A 255 -39.80 -18.52 -12.72
CA ASP A 255 -40.28 -19.88 -12.98
C ASP A 255 -39.21 -20.85 -13.51
N GLY A 256 -38.00 -20.36 -13.77
CA GLY A 256 -36.88 -21.13 -14.30
C GLY A 256 -36.72 -21.04 -15.83
N THR A 257 -37.61 -20.34 -16.54
CA THR A 257 -37.57 -20.18 -17.99
C THR A 257 -36.91 -18.87 -18.43
N VAL A 258 -36.41 -18.82 -19.65
CA VAL A 258 -35.83 -17.58 -20.20
C VAL A 258 -36.89 -16.50 -20.40
N ASP A 259 -38.11 -16.87 -20.74
CA ASP A 259 -39.21 -15.95 -21.04
C ASP A 259 -39.71 -15.17 -19.81
N ASP A 260 -39.52 -15.74 -18.61
CA ASP A 260 -39.89 -15.12 -17.33
C ASP A 260 -38.73 -14.32 -16.68
N LEU A 261 -37.54 -14.30 -17.29
CA LEU A 261 -36.43 -13.48 -16.78
C LEU A 261 -36.79 -11.99 -16.86
N PRO A 262 -36.40 -11.18 -15.85
CA PRO A 262 -36.43 -9.72 -16.01
C PRO A 262 -35.58 -9.29 -17.21
N GLY A 263 -35.96 -8.18 -17.87
CA GLY A 263 -35.25 -7.66 -19.05
C GLY A 263 -33.78 -7.30 -18.80
N GLY A 264 -33.40 -7.17 -17.53
CA GLY A 264 -32.03 -7.15 -17.04
C GLY A 264 -31.94 -6.58 -15.62
N TRP A 265 -30.89 -5.82 -15.34
CA TRP A 265 -30.62 -5.28 -14.01
C TRP A 265 -31.68 -4.27 -13.54
N ASP A 266 -32.05 -3.29 -14.38
CA ASP A 266 -33.08 -2.29 -14.06
C ASP A 266 -34.44 -2.97 -13.78
N ASP A 267 -34.84 -3.90 -14.64
CA ASP A 267 -36.10 -4.65 -14.48
C ASP A 267 -36.11 -5.55 -13.25
N ALA A 268 -34.96 -6.12 -12.87
CA ALA A 268 -34.85 -6.92 -11.65
C ALA A 268 -35.10 -6.07 -10.38
N ILE A 269 -34.64 -4.82 -10.37
CA ILE A 269 -34.92 -3.88 -9.27
C ILE A 269 -36.41 -3.58 -9.19
N VAL A 270 -37.03 -3.23 -10.32
CA VAL A 270 -38.47 -2.93 -10.39
C VAL A 270 -39.30 -4.15 -9.97
N ALA A 271 -38.94 -5.34 -10.45
CA ALA A 271 -39.63 -6.59 -10.11
C ALA A 271 -39.53 -6.90 -8.61
N SER A 272 -38.35 -6.72 -8.01
CA SER A 272 -38.17 -6.91 -6.57
C SER A 272 -38.96 -5.90 -5.75
N GLU A 273 -38.90 -4.61 -6.10
CA GLU A 273 -39.63 -3.56 -5.38
C GLU A 273 -41.14 -3.82 -5.41
N ARG A 274 -41.67 -4.23 -6.57
CA ARG A 274 -43.05 -4.67 -6.72
C ARG A 274 -43.36 -5.88 -5.84
N LEU A 275 -42.48 -6.88 -5.82
CA LEU A 275 -42.65 -8.10 -5.04
C LEU A 275 -42.71 -7.83 -3.54
N GLN A 276 -41.84 -6.94 -3.05
CA GLN A 276 -41.84 -6.47 -1.66
C GLN A 276 -43.16 -5.75 -1.31
N ARG A 277 -43.65 -4.88 -2.20
CA ARG A 277 -44.91 -4.15 -1.96
C ARG A 277 -46.13 -5.06 -1.86
N ILE A 278 -46.18 -6.13 -2.66
CA ILE A 278 -47.33 -7.05 -2.69
C ILE A 278 -47.18 -8.27 -1.75
N GLY A 279 -46.03 -8.44 -1.09
CA GLY A 279 -45.75 -9.56 -0.18
C GLY A 279 -45.75 -10.93 -0.87
N GLY A 280 -45.24 -11.01 -2.10
CA GLY A 280 -45.23 -12.27 -2.87
C GLY A 280 -44.20 -13.29 -2.38
N ARG A 281 -44.29 -14.52 -2.91
CA ARG A 281 -43.37 -15.60 -2.54
C ARG A 281 -41.99 -15.35 -3.17
N LEU A 282 -40.97 -15.33 -2.33
CA LEU A 282 -39.57 -15.25 -2.76
C LEU A 282 -39.07 -16.66 -3.06
N ASP A 283 -38.76 -16.96 -4.32
CA ASP A 283 -38.24 -18.28 -4.71
C ASP A 283 -36.93 -18.22 -5.49
N THR A 284 -36.42 -17.01 -5.75
CA THR A 284 -35.17 -16.77 -6.47
C THR A 284 -34.40 -15.61 -5.84
N VAL A 285 -33.08 -15.71 -5.75
CA VAL A 285 -32.21 -14.61 -5.33
C VAL A 285 -31.52 -14.02 -6.57
N CYS A 286 -31.72 -12.73 -6.83
CA CYS A 286 -31.03 -12.02 -7.90
C CYS A 286 -29.85 -11.22 -7.32
N VAL A 287 -28.62 -11.64 -7.61
CA VAL A 287 -27.43 -10.88 -7.19
C VAL A 287 -27.18 -9.77 -8.21
N LEU A 288 -27.43 -8.54 -7.82
CA LEU A 288 -27.32 -7.34 -8.65
C LEU A 288 -25.86 -6.91 -8.88
N SER A 289 -25.01 -7.12 -7.88
CA SER A 289 -23.62 -6.65 -7.90
C SER A 289 -22.76 -7.45 -6.94
N ILE A 290 -21.51 -7.70 -7.34
CA ILE A 290 -20.43 -8.14 -6.46
C ILE A 290 -19.25 -7.22 -6.73
N THR A 291 -18.78 -6.54 -5.69
CA THR A 291 -17.67 -5.59 -5.77
C THR A 291 -16.65 -5.92 -4.69
N VAL A 292 -15.37 -6.03 -5.08
CA VAL A 292 -14.25 -6.32 -4.17
C VAL A 292 -13.26 -5.17 -4.24
N ALA A 293 -12.62 -4.84 -3.12
CA ALA A 293 -11.62 -3.79 -3.07
C ALA A 293 -10.51 -4.03 -4.12
N PRO A 294 -10.11 -3.03 -4.93
CA PRO A 294 -9.23 -3.23 -6.08
C PRO A 294 -7.88 -3.89 -5.74
N HIS A 295 -7.30 -3.55 -4.58
CA HIS A 295 -6.04 -4.13 -4.07
C HIS A 295 -6.18 -5.60 -3.59
N LEU A 296 -7.42 -6.10 -3.49
CA LEU A 296 -7.76 -7.47 -3.08
C LEU A 296 -8.31 -8.33 -4.23
N THR A 297 -8.33 -7.81 -5.46
CA THR A 297 -8.83 -8.56 -6.63
C THR A 297 -7.99 -9.81 -6.91
N GLY A 298 -8.62 -10.86 -7.43
CA GLY A 298 -7.95 -12.12 -7.77
C GLY A 298 -7.60 -13.03 -6.58
N ARG A 299 -8.11 -12.74 -5.38
CA ARG A 299 -7.85 -13.53 -4.16
C ARG A 299 -8.89 -14.60 -3.84
N GLY A 300 -10.00 -14.69 -4.57
CA GLY A 300 -11.08 -15.63 -4.24
C GLY A 300 -12.27 -15.00 -3.50
N LEU A 301 -12.23 -13.70 -3.18
CA LEU A 301 -13.25 -13.03 -2.37
C LEU A 301 -14.61 -12.91 -3.09
N ALA A 302 -14.58 -12.70 -4.40
CA ALA A 302 -15.80 -12.66 -5.20
C ALA A 302 -16.45 -14.05 -5.27
N GLU A 303 -15.64 -15.10 -5.43
CA GLU A 303 -16.09 -16.49 -5.37
C GLU A 303 -16.72 -16.83 -4.01
N ARG A 304 -16.16 -16.31 -2.92
CA ARG A 304 -16.72 -16.47 -1.57
C ARG A 304 -18.07 -15.78 -1.39
N LEU A 305 -18.24 -14.56 -1.89
CA LEU A 305 -19.54 -13.87 -1.89
C LEU A 305 -20.58 -14.64 -2.72
N ILE A 306 -20.21 -15.17 -3.89
CA ILE A 306 -21.09 -16.03 -4.70
C ILE A 306 -21.52 -17.28 -3.91
N GLY A 307 -20.56 -17.94 -3.24
CA GLY A 307 -20.84 -19.10 -2.37
C GLY A 307 -21.85 -18.77 -1.27
N ALA A 308 -21.64 -17.65 -0.58
CA ALA A 308 -22.53 -17.17 0.47
C ALA A 308 -23.95 -16.89 -0.02
N PHE A 309 -24.12 -16.28 -1.22
CA PHE A 309 -25.44 -16.10 -1.81
C PHE A 309 -26.13 -17.42 -2.13
N LYS A 310 -25.39 -18.41 -2.65
CA LYS A 310 -25.95 -19.75 -2.94
C LYS A 310 -26.40 -20.46 -1.66
N GLU A 311 -25.60 -20.39 -0.60
CA GLU A 311 -25.93 -20.97 0.71
C GLU A 311 -27.17 -20.31 1.32
N ARG A 312 -27.25 -18.97 1.30
CA ARG A 312 -28.42 -18.25 1.80
C ARG A 312 -29.67 -18.52 0.98
N ALA A 313 -29.57 -18.55 -0.35
CA ALA A 313 -30.67 -18.90 -1.22
C ALA A 313 -31.22 -20.30 -0.90
N SER A 314 -30.34 -21.30 -0.73
CA SER A 314 -30.74 -22.65 -0.31
C SER A 314 -31.40 -22.66 1.07
N GLY A 315 -30.84 -21.94 2.05
CA GLY A 315 -31.41 -21.83 3.41
C GLY A 315 -32.79 -21.16 3.46
N MET A 316 -33.11 -20.30 2.49
CA MET A 316 -34.42 -19.66 2.33
C MET A 316 -35.40 -20.50 1.48
N GLY A 317 -34.99 -21.67 0.98
CA GLY A 317 -35.80 -22.50 0.08
C GLY A 317 -35.95 -21.92 -1.33
N ALA A 318 -35.15 -20.92 -1.71
CA ALA A 318 -35.08 -20.45 -3.09
C ALA A 318 -34.46 -21.54 -3.96
N HIS A 319 -34.98 -21.72 -5.17
CA HIS A 319 -34.57 -22.78 -6.09
C HIS A 319 -33.48 -22.35 -7.08
N ALA A 320 -33.19 -21.05 -7.13
CA ALA A 320 -32.16 -20.49 -8.00
C ALA A 320 -31.52 -19.22 -7.42
N VAL A 321 -30.26 -19.01 -7.83
CA VAL A 321 -29.61 -17.69 -7.79
C VAL A 321 -29.37 -17.25 -9.23
N ILE A 322 -29.84 -16.07 -9.61
CA ILE A 322 -29.59 -15.48 -10.94
C ILE A 322 -28.77 -14.21 -10.83
N ILE A 323 -27.95 -13.92 -11.84
CA ILE A 323 -27.04 -12.77 -11.83
C ILE A 323 -27.02 -12.16 -13.25
N PRO A 324 -27.33 -10.87 -13.43
CA PRO A 324 -27.14 -10.18 -14.70
C PRO A 324 -25.67 -9.76 -14.81
N VAL A 325 -24.81 -10.70 -15.20
CA VAL A 325 -23.36 -10.51 -15.24
C VAL A 325 -23.00 -9.45 -16.27
N ARG A 326 -22.36 -8.39 -15.79
CA ARG A 326 -21.68 -7.38 -16.61
C ARG A 326 -20.26 -7.89 -16.97
N PRO A 327 -19.97 -8.32 -18.21
CA PRO A 327 -18.66 -8.89 -18.54
C PRO A 327 -17.55 -7.84 -18.41
N SER A 328 -16.57 -8.13 -17.56
CA SER A 328 -15.57 -7.14 -17.10
C SER A 328 -14.60 -6.66 -18.17
N GLN A 329 -14.39 -7.44 -19.24
CA GLN A 329 -13.45 -7.10 -20.31
C GLN A 329 -14.15 -6.59 -21.57
N LYS A 330 -15.49 -6.59 -21.61
CA LYS A 330 -16.28 -6.18 -22.78
C LYS A 330 -16.09 -4.69 -23.12
N SER A 331 -15.79 -3.85 -22.14
CA SER A 331 -15.50 -2.42 -22.37
C SER A 331 -14.26 -2.17 -23.23
N ARG A 332 -13.37 -3.16 -23.39
CA ARG A 332 -12.22 -3.08 -24.30
C ARG A 332 -12.61 -3.33 -25.76
N TYR A 333 -13.84 -3.82 -26.00
CA TYR A 333 -14.37 -4.17 -27.31
C TYR A 333 -15.80 -3.62 -27.49
N PRO A 334 -16.02 -2.30 -27.32
CA PRO A 334 -17.37 -1.73 -27.22
C PRO A 334 -18.16 -1.84 -28.54
N LEU A 335 -17.46 -1.87 -29.68
CA LEU A 335 -18.06 -1.99 -31.02
C LEU A 335 -18.46 -3.42 -31.40
N ILE A 336 -18.00 -4.42 -30.65
CA ILE A 336 -18.33 -5.82 -30.89
C ILE A 336 -19.68 -6.12 -30.23
N SER A 337 -20.59 -6.78 -30.94
CA SER A 337 -21.88 -7.18 -30.36
C SER A 337 -21.67 -8.10 -29.15
N MET A 338 -22.60 -8.09 -28.18
CA MET A 338 -22.51 -8.99 -27.03
C MET A 338 -22.52 -10.46 -27.47
N THR A 339 -23.35 -10.80 -28.47
CA THR A 339 -23.42 -12.16 -29.04
C THR A 339 -22.07 -12.64 -29.58
N GLU A 340 -21.40 -11.82 -30.38
CA GLU A 340 -20.08 -12.15 -30.93
C GLU A 340 -19.03 -12.22 -29.82
N TYR A 341 -19.02 -11.26 -28.89
CA TYR A 341 -18.09 -11.25 -27.77
C TYR A 341 -18.17 -12.53 -26.91
N LEU A 342 -19.39 -13.02 -26.64
CA LEU A 342 -19.61 -14.23 -25.86
C LEU A 342 -19.17 -15.51 -26.59
N SER A 343 -19.04 -15.47 -27.92
CA SER A 343 -18.51 -16.59 -28.70
C SER A 343 -16.99 -16.76 -28.56
N TRP A 344 -16.28 -15.74 -28.07
CA TRP A 344 -14.84 -15.78 -27.94
C TRP A 344 -14.40 -16.68 -26.78
N THR A 345 -13.44 -17.54 -27.06
CA THR A 345 -12.84 -18.46 -26.09
C THR A 345 -11.33 -18.33 -26.08
N ARG A 346 -10.71 -18.70 -24.95
CA ARG A 346 -9.25 -18.82 -24.84
C ARG A 346 -8.78 -20.17 -25.41
N ALA A 347 -7.47 -20.36 -25.50
CA ALA A 347 -6.86 -21.61 -25.95
C ALA A 347 -7.26 -22.84 -25.11
N ASP A 348 -7.69 -22.65 -23.86
CA ASP A 348 -8.19 -23.69 -22.97
C ASP A 348 -9.71 -23.91 -23.09
N ALA A 349 -10.34 -23.40 -24.16
CA ALA A 349 -11.77 -23.43 -24.44
C ALA A 349 -12.68 -22.76 -23.39
N GLN A 350 -12.11 -22.06 -22.40
CA GLN A 350 -12.89 -21.30 -21.44
C GLN A 350 -13.32 -19.94 -22.04
N SER A 351 -14.41 -19.38 -21.50
CA SER A 351 -14.88 -18.03 -21.87
C SER A 351 -13.74 -17.01 -21.85
N PHE A 352 -13.67 -16.17 -22.87
CA PHE A 352 -12.68 -15.10 -22.99
C PHE A 352 -12.75 -14.13 -21.79
N ASP A 353 -13.97 -13.71 -21.42
CA ASP A 353 -14.18 -12.76 -20.32
C ASP A 353 -13.81 -13.35 -18.96
N ARG A 354 -12.96 -12.63 -18.23
CA ARG A 354 -12.49 -13.06 -16.90
C ARG A 354 -13.61 -13.27 -15.89
N TRP A 355 -14.59 -12.38 -15.85
CA TRP A 355 -15.64 -12.42 -14.83
C TRP A 355 -16.67 -13.49 -15.15
N LEU A 356 -17.10 -13.58 -16.41
CA LEU A 356 -17.97 -14.67 -16.84
C LEU A 356 -17.33 -16.05 -16.61
N ARG A 357 -16.01 -16.18 -16.88
CA ARG A 357 -15.25 -17.41 -16.62
C ARG A 357 -15.18 -17.78 -15.13
N VAL A 358 -15.28 -16.82 -14.20
CA VAL A 358 -15.40 -17.13 -12.76
C VAL A 358 -16.75 -17.78 -12.49
N HIS A 359 -17.85 -17.17 -12.95
CA HIS A 359 -19.19 -17.72 -12.75
C HIS A 359 -19.34 -19.14 -13.30
N LEU A 360 -18.90 -19.38 -14.54
CA LEU A 360 -18.94 -20.69 -15.19
C LEU A 360 -18.16 -21.77 -14.43
N ARG A 361 -16.96 -21.43 -13.94
CA ARG A 361 -16.15 -22.36 -13.13
C ARG A 361 -16.79 -22.70 -11.78
N LEU A 362 -17.63 -21.81 -11.24
CA LEU A 362 -18.42 -22.05 -10.04
C LEU A 362 -19.74 -22.79 -10.29
N GLY A 363 -19.94 -23.29 -11.52
CA GLY A 363 -21.11 -24.08 -11.92
C GLY A 363 -22.29 -23.24 -12.41
N ALA A 364 -22.10 -21.98 -12.79
CA ALA A 364 -23.16 -21.19 -13.40
C ALA A 364 -23.48 -21.68 -14.81
N THR A 365 -24.75 -21.56 -15.22
CA THR A 365 -25.19 -21.73 -16.61
C THR A 365 -25.57 -20.38 -17.20
N VAL A 366 -25.16 -20.09 -18.43
CA VAL A 366 -25.62 -18.90 -19.17
C VAL A 366 -27.03 -19.15 -19.65
N LEU A 367 -27.95 -18.22 -19.36
CA LEU A 367 -29.35 -18.30 -19.75
C LEU A 367 -29.63 -17.50 -21.03
N ALA A 368 -29.37 -16.19 -21.00
CA ALA A 368 -29.69 -15.27 -22.08
C ALA A 368 -28.87 -13.98 -22.01
N ILE A 369 -28.81 -13.24 -23.12
CA ILE A 369 -28.35 -11.85 -23.14
C ILE A 369 -29.52 -10.97 -22.69
N ALA A 370 -29.27 -10.05 -21.78
CA ALA A 370 -30.19 -8.98 -21.38
C ALA A 370 -29.79 -7.72 -22.17
N PRO A 371 -30.43 -7.41 -23.31
CA PRO A 371 -29.94 -6.38 -24.24
C PRO A 371 -30.09 -4.94 -23.69
N GLU A 372 -31.09 -4.69 -22.85
CA GLU A 372 -31.35 -3.40 -22.22
C GLU A 372 -31.24 -3.52 -20.69
N SER A 373 -30.12 -4.09 -20.22
CA SER A 373 -29.98 -4.43 -18.80
C SER A 373 -29.86 -3.22 -17.89
N MET A 374 -29.13 -2.19 -18.32
CA MET A 374 -29.11 -0.90 -17.63
C MET A 374 -29.29 0.21 -18.66
N VAL A 375 -30.21 1.13 -18.39
CA VAL A 375 -30.44 2.30 -19.23
C VAL A 375 -30.08 3.55 -18.45
N VAL A 376 -29.16 4.35 -18.98
CA VAL A 376 -28.79 5.65 -18.42
C VAL A 376 -29.14 6.73 -19.44
N THR A 377 -29.90 7.74 -19.00
CA THR A 377 -30.24 8.91 -19.82
C THR A 377 -29.84 10.21 -19.13
N GLY A 378 -29.57 11.23 -19.92
CA GLY A 378 -29.19 12.55 -19.43
C GLY A 378 -29.10 13.57 -20.55
N THR A 379 -29.05 14.85 -20.21
CA THR A 379 -28.77 15.92 -21.16
C THR A 379 -27.32 15.86 -21.64
N ILE A 380 -27.00 16.56 -22.72
CA ILE A 380 -25.61 16.57 -23.21
C ILE A 380 -24.66 17.17 -22.19
N ALA A 381 -25.07 18.24 -21.51
CA ALA A 381 -24.29 18.85 -20.45
C ALA A 381 -24.02 17.91 -19.26
N GLN A 382 -25.01 17.08 -18.89
CA GLN A 382 -24.83 16.06 -17.85
C GLN A 382 -23.80 15.01 -18.27
N TRP A 383 -23.93 14.48 -19.49
CA TRP A 383 -22.99 13.50 -20.02
C TRP A 383 -21.57 14.07 -20.17
N GLU A 384 -21.40 15.29 -20.66
CA GLU A 384 -20.09 15.95 -20.72
C GLU A 384 -19.48 16.12 -19.32
N GLY A 385 -20.30 16.43 -18.31
CA GLY A 385 -19.89 16.47 -16.91
C GLY A 385 -19.48 15.11 -16.35
N TRP A 386 -20.24 14.04 -16.65
CA TRP A 386 -19.94 12.69 -16.17
C TRP A 386 -18.69 12.08 -16.84
N LEU A 387 -18.48 12.36 -18.12
CA LEU A 387 -17.39 11.79 -18.91
C LEU A 387 -16.12 12.65 -18.87
N GLY A 388 -16.22 13.93 -18.50
CA GLY A 388 -15.11 14.88 -18.55
C GLY A 388 -14.59 15.15 -19.97
N MET A 389 -15.42 14.93 -21.00
CA MET A 389 -15.08 15.14 -22.41
C MET A 389 -16.24 15.79 -23.17
N PRO A 390 -15.95 16.56 -24.24
CA PRO A 390 -16.99 17.17 -25.08
C PRO A 390 -17.68 16.13 -25.97
N LEU A 391 -18.97 16.35 -26.27
CA LEU A 391 -19.78 15.52 -27.17
C LEU A 391 -20.27 16.35 -28.37
N PRO A 392 -19.42 16.72 -29.34
CA PRO A 392 -19.67 17.83 -30.27
C PRO A 392 -20.74 17.58 -31.34
N GLY A 393 -21.23 16.36 -31.53
CA GLY A 393 -22.16 16.01 -32.61
C GLY A 393 -23.11 14.88 -32.26
N ASN A 394 -24.05 14.59 -33.17
CA ASN A 394 -24.94 13.43 -33.07
C ASN A 394 -24.18 12.14 -33.42
N GLY A 395 -24.57 11.01 -32.83
CA GLY A 395 -24.07 9.69 -33.19
C GLY A 395 -23.60 8.87 -31.99
N GLU A 396 -22.79 7.85 -32.28
CA GLU A 396 -22.28 6.90 -31.29
C GLU A 396 -20.90 7.34 -30.78
N PHE A 397 -20.75 7.39 -29.46
CA PHE A 397 -19.50 7.73 -28.78
C PHE A 397 -19.02 6.56 -27.93
N VAL A 398 -17.78 6.13 -28.14
CA VAL A 398 -17.13 5.18 -27.22
C VAL A 398 -16.75 5.94 -25.96
N ILE A 399 -17.30 5.49 -24.82
CA ILE A 399 -17.09 6.09 -23.52
C ILE A 399 -16.24 5.18 -22.63
N ASP A 400 -15.45 5.76 -21.74
CA ASP A 400 -14.65 4.98 -20.80
C ASP A 400 -15.54 4.13 -19.89
N GLY A 401 -15.15 2.88 -19.69
CA GLY A 401 -15.91 1.89 -18.93
C GLY A 401 -17.16 1.33 -19.62
N GLY A 402 -17.67 1.94 -20.70
CA GLY A 402 -18.88 1.50 -21.40
C GLY A 402 -18.72 0.18 -22.16
N LEU A 403 -19.71 -0.71 -22.09
CA LEU A 403 -19.72 -1.99 -22.82
C LEU A 403 -20.13 -1.84 -24.29
N VAL A 404 -20.84 -0.76 -24.62
CA VAL A 404 -21.29 -0.38 -25.97
C VAL A 404 -21.19 1.14 -26.12
N PRO A 405 -21.35 1.71 -27.33
CA PRO A 405 -21.35 3.16 -27.50
C PRO A 405 -22.53 3.86 -26.82
N LEU A 406 -22.30 5.08 -26.35
CA LEU A 406 -23.34 6.06 -25.97
C LEU A 406 -23.96 6.64 -27.24
N LEU A 407 -25.29 6.64 -27.35
CA LEU A 407 -25.98 7.35 -28.41
C LEU A 407 -26.26 8.80 -28.00
N VAL A 408 -25.80 9.75 -28.80
CA VAL A 408 -25.96 11.18 -28.59
C VAL A 408 -26.88 11.77 -29.66
N ASP A 409 -27.95 12.42 -29.23
CA ASP A 409 -28.81 13.30 -30.03
C ASP A 409 -28.83 14.71 -29.42
N ARG A 410 -28.00 15.59 -29.98
CA ARG A 410 -27.94 17.01 -29.62
C ARG A 410 -29.18 17.79 -30.04
N THR A 411 -29.95 17.29 -31.00
CA THR A 411 -31.21 17.92 -31.44
C THR A 411 -32.26 17.79 -30.36
N ALA A 412 -32.30 16.64 -29.70
CA ALA A 412 -33.17 16.34 -28.56
C ALA A 412 -32.56 16.69 -27.19
N ASP A 413 -31.33 17.22 -27.16
CA ASP A 413 -30.50 17.39 -25.96
C ASP A 413 -30.48 16.13 -25.07
N GLN A 414 -30.20 14.97 -25.69
CA GLN A 414 -30.27 13.67 -25.02
C GLN A 414 -29.06 12.79 -25.36
N GLY A 415 -28.40 12.27 -24.33
CA GLY A 415 -27.55 11.10 -24.43
C GLY A 415 -28.27 9.89 -23.82
N ARG A 416 -28.25 8.76 -24.52
CA ARG A 416 -28.84 7.48 -24.08
C ARG A 416 -27.80 6.36 -24.19
N TYR A 417 -27.48 5.77 -23.05
CA TYR A 417 -26.60 4.61 -22.93
C TYR A 417 -27.41 3.39 -22.51
N VAL A 418 -27.35 2.31 -23.29
CA VAL A 418 -28.11 1.07 -23.06
C VAL A 418 -27.13 -0.08 -22.96
N GLU A 419 -26.86 -0.51 -21.74
CA GLU A 419 -25.86 -1.53 -21.47
C GLU A 419 -26.46 -2.94 -21.51
N PRO A 420 -25.85 -3.88 -22.27
CA PRO A 420 -26.23 -5.28 -22.21
C PRO A 420 -25.49 -6.05 -21.12
N ASN A 421 -26.20 -6.93 -20.41
CA ASN A 421 -25.62 -7.91 -19.48
C ASN A 421 -25.91 -9.35 -19.95
N VAL A 422 -25.40 -10.33 -19.20
CA VAL A 422 -25.60 -11.74 -19.46
C VAL A 422 -26.22 -12.40 -18.24
N TRP A 423 -27.44 -12.91 -18.36
CA TRP A 423 -28.05 -13.69 -17.31
C TRP A 423 -27.32 -15.02 -17.15
N VAL A 424 -26.87 -15.28 -15.93
CA VAL A 424 -26.38 -16.60 -15.51
C VAL A 424 -27.19 -17.08 -14.30
N SER A 425 -27.29 -18.40 -14.15
CA SER A 425 -27.96 -19.01 -13.01
C SER A 425 -27.10 -20.06 -12.31
N TYR A 426 -27.32 -20.18 -11.01
CA TYR A 426 -26.94 -21.31 -10.19
C TYR A 426 -28.20 -22.02 -9.72
N GLN A 427 -28.26 -23.33 -9.90
CA GLN A 427 -29.25 -24.12 -9.20
C GLN A 427 -28.84 -24.27 -7.73
N THR A 428 -29.78 -24.09 -6.83
CA THR A 428 -29.60 -24.41 -5.41
C THR A 428 -30.07 -25.85 -5.18
N ALA A 429 -29.40 -26.57 -4.27
CA ALA A 429 -29.92 -27.85 -3.81
C ALA A 429 -31.22 -27.57 -3.04
N ARG A 430 -32.31 -28.25 -3.44
CA ARG A 430 -33.56 -28.28 -2.68
C ARG A 430 -33.42 -29.11 -1.42
#